data_AF-A0A8H5X8M0-F1
#
_entry.id   AF-A0A8H5X8M0-F1
#
_cell.length_a   1.000
_cell.length_b   1.000
_cell.length_c   1.000
_cell.angle_alpha   90.00
_cell.angle_beta   90.00
_cell.angle_gamma   90.00
#
_symmetry.space_group_name_H-M   'P 1'
#
loop_
_entity.id
_entity.type
_entity.pdbx_description
1 polymer ?
#
loop_
_entity_poly.entity_id
_entity_poly.type
_entity_poly.pdbx_seq_one_letter_code
_entity_poly.pdbx_strand_id
1 'polypeptide(L)'
;MPLYIMTTCMPRSIIDMGWIPPLYFTAVKCRVHRIRAEAIKLLRTSPHREGIWDAHIAACVAKKVVELEEGDFYSGVDLGDDFQLNTPMRDLDYQVPLLPESRRMSEVEAELSGAPMDKILLYCKREQEGVNRRTLISEYNVSQQAWNDI
;
A
#
# COMPACT_ATOMS: atom_id res chain seq x y z
N MET A 1 7.48 -31.67 27.63
CA MET A 1 6.29 -30.80 27.57
C MET A 1 6.57 -29.62 28.50
N PRO A 2 6.45 -28.36 28.06
CA PRO A 2 5.37 -27.88 27.23
C PRO A 2 5.77 -27.60 25.78
N LEU A 3 4.77 -27.79 24.93
CA LEU A 3 4.73 -27.61 23.50
C LEU A 3 4.76 -26.10 23.21
N TYR A 4 5.84 -25.58 22.63
CA TYR A 4 5.84 -24.26 22.02
C TYR A 4 4.98 -24.39 20.76
N ILE A 5 3.68 -24.16 20.91
CA ILE A 5 2.80 -23.93 19.78
C ILE A 5 3.28 -22.60 19.20
N MET A 6 4.20 -22.67 18.23
CA MET A 6 4.30 -21.63 17.24
C MET A 6 2.90 -21.50 16.69
N THR A 7 2.20 -20.46 17.12
CA THR A 7 0.93 -20.07 16.52
C THR A 7 1.30 -19.62 15.11
N THR A 8 1.48 -20.58 14.21
CA THR A 8 1.40 -20.32 12.78
C THR A 8 0.01 -19.73 12.61
N CYS A 9 -0.06 -18.40 12.48
CA CYS A 9 -1.30 -17.72 12.16
C CYS A 9 -1.69 -18.23 10.78
N MET A 10 -2.50 -19.30 10.76
CA MET A 10 -3.04 -19.87 9.53
C MET A 10 -3.68 -18.72 8.74
N PRO A 11 -3.39 -18.58 7.43
CA PRO A 11 -4.03 -17.56 6.63
C PRO A 11 -5.54 -17.79 6.70
N ARG A 12 -6.23 -16.88 7.40
CA ARG A 12 -7.69 -16.93 7.52
C ARG A 12 -8.25 -16.34 6.24
N SER A 13 -9.19 -17.00 5.59
CA SER A 13 -9.98 -16.37 4.54
C SER A 13 -11.38 -16.15 5.09
N ILE A 14 -11.88 -14.93 4.94
CA ILE A 14 -13.28 -14.62 5.16
C ILE A 14 -13.88 -14.15 3.84
N ILE A 15 -15.15 -14.48 3.62
CA ILE A 15 -15.88 -14.08 2.41
C ILE A 15 -16.32 -12.62 2.52
N ASP A 16 -16.49 -12.11 3.75
CA ASP A 16 -16.94 -10.75 4.02
C ASP A 16 -15.82 -9.70 3.88
N MET A 17 -16.20 -8.44 3.67
CA MET A 17 -15.29 -7.30 3.72
C MET A 17 -15.13 -6.84 5.17
N GLY A 18 -13.90 -6.94 5.66
CA GLY A 18 -13.48 -6.36 6.92
C GLY A 18 -12.78 -5.02 6.67
N TRP A 19 -11.63 -4.87 7.31
CA TRP A 19 -10.79 -3.69 7.31
C TRP A 19 -9.74 -3.62 6.18
N ILE A 20 -9.51 -4.67 5.38
CA ILE A 20 -8.46 -4.60 4.33
C ILE A 20 -8.80 -3.53 3.28
N PRO A 21 -10.00 -3.51 2.65
CA PRO A 21 -10.32 -2.48 1.66
C PRO A 21 -10.30 -1.05 2.25
N PRO A 22 -10.91 -0.76 3.42
CA PRO A 22 -10.83 0.56 4.03
C PRO A 22 -9.39 1.02 4.30
N LEU A 23 -8.52 0.16 4.84
CA LEU A 23 -7.12 0.50 5.10
C LEU A 23 -6.35 0.75 3.79
N TYR A 24 -6.59 -0.08 2.77
CA TYR A 24 -5.99 0.12 1.45
C TYR A 24 -6.37 1.48 0.85
N PHE A 25 -7.66 1.82 0.84
CA PHE A 25 -8.11 3.12 0.32
C PHE A 25 -7.60 4.28 1.17
N THR A 26 -7.53 4.14 2.50
CA THR A 26 -6.90 5.15 3.36
C THR A 26 -5.43 5.37 2.96
N ALA A 27 -4.65 4.31 2.78
CA ALA A 27 -3.25 4.43 2.37
C ALA A 27 -3.08 5.09 0.99
N VAL A 28 -3.93 4.74 0.02
CA VAL A 28 -3.82 5.21 -1.37
C VAL A 28 -4.44 6.60 -1.59
N LYS A 29 -5.49 6.97 -0.85
CA LYS A 29 -6.27 8.19 -1.10
C LYS A 29 -6.12 9.28 -0.04
N CYS A 30 -5.64 8.96 1.16
CA CYS A 30 -5.29 10.00 2.13
C CYS A 30 -4.08 10.82 1.64
N ARG A 31 -3.95 12.06 2.12
CA ARG A 31 -2.87 13.00 1.76
C ARG A 31 -1.98 13.40 2.93
N VAL A 32 -2.29 12.87 4.12
CA VAL A 32 -1.48 13.00 5.33
C VAL A 32 -0.55 11.80 5.38
N HIS A 33 0.75 12.01 5.16
CA HIS A 33 1.76 10.94 5.10
C HIS A 33 1.65 9.96 6.27
N ARG A 34 1.56 10.48 7.50
CA ARG A 34 1.47 9.68 8.72
C ARG A 34 0.31 8.67 8.73
N ILE A 35 -0.88 9.10 8.30
CA ILE A 35 -2.08 8.23 8.24
C ILE A 35 -1.88 7.11 7.21
N ARG A 36 -1.23 7.43 6.09
CA ARG A 36 -0.96 6.45 5.02
C ARG A 36 0.02 5.39 5.50
N ALA A 37 1.11 5.82 6.16
CA ALA A 37 2.10 4.93 6.74
C ALA A 37 1.47 4.01 7.81
N GLU A 38 0.56 4.53 8.63
CA GLU A 38 -0.13 3.76 9.67
C GLU A 38 -1.08 2.72 9.07
N ALA A 39 -1.84 3.07 8.05
CA ALA A 39 -2.72 2.13 7.33
C ALA A 39 -1.92 0.98 6.68
N ILE A 40 -0.77 1.28 6.08
CA ILE A 40 0.14 0.26 5.52
C ILE A 40 0.67 -0.66 6.61
N LYS A 41 1.08 -0.11 7.77
CA LYS A 41 1.54 -0.92 8.91
C LYS A 41 0.43 -1.83 9.43
N LEU A 42 -0.81 -1.34 9.54
CA LEU A 42 -1.96 -2.14 9.96
C LEU A 42 -2.23 -3.29 8.98
N LEU A 43 -2.22 -3.03 7.67
CA LEU A 43 -2.37 -4.08 6.66
C LEU A 43 -1.33 -5.19 6.82
N ARG A 44 -0.08 -4.84 7.15
CA ARG A 44 1.01 -5.82 7.38
C ARG A 44 0.85 -6.66 8.64
N THR A 45 0.03 -6.25 9.60
CA THR A 45 -0.23 -7.05 10.82
C THR A 45 -1.20 -8.20 10.59
N SER A 46 -1.93 -8.19 9.47
CA SER A 46 -2.94 -9.17 9.13
C SER A 46 -2.41 -10.13 8.07
N PRO A 47 -2.37 -11.45 8.34
CA PRO A 47 -2.05 -12.46 7.33
C PRO A 47 -3.29 -13.08 6.68
N HIS A 48 -4.44 -12.38 6.68
CA HIS A 48 -5.73 -12.95 6.25
C HIS A 48 -6.24 -12.30 4.95
N ARG A 49 -7.17 -12.99 4.28
CA ARG A 49 -7.77 -12.59 2.99
C ARG A 49 -9.26 -12.30 3.16
N GLU A 50 -9.75 -11.22 2.58
CA GLU A 50 -11.15 -10.76 2.58
C GLU A 50 -11.70 -10.77 1.15
N GLY A 51 -12.35 -11.87 0.76
CA GLY A 51 -12.76 -12.08 -0.62
C GLY A 51 -11.56 -12.01 -1.59
N ILE A 52 -11.54 -11.00 -2.46
CA ILE A 52 -10.44 -10.78 -3.42
C ILE A 52 -9.21 -10.09 -2.77
N TRP A 53 -9.36 -9.52 -1.58
CA TRP A 53 -8.35 -8.70 -0.93
C TRP A 53 -7.40 -9.54 -0.09
N ASP A 54 -6.15 -9.62 -0.49
CA ASP A 54 -5.06 -10.16 0.33
C ASP A 54 -4.35 -9.00 1.03
N ALA A 55 -4.21 -9.08 2.36
CA ALA A 55 -3.66 -7.98 3.17
C ALA A 55 -2.21 -7.65 2.80
N HIS A 56 -1.39 -8.66 2.50
CA HIS A 56 0.02 -8.47 2.16
C HIS A 56 0.16 -7.85 0.77
N ILE A 57 -0.61 -8.33 -0.21
CA ILE A 57 -0.67 -7.73 -1.55
C ILE A 57 -1.17 -6.28 -1.46
N ALA A 58 -2.24 -6.03 -0.70
CA ALA A 58 -2.78 -4.69 -0.49
C ALA A 58 -1.74 -3.74 0.14
N ALA A 59 -1.01 -4.19 1.17
CA ALA A 59 0.06 -3.40 1.78
C ALA A 59 1.20 -3.13 0.79
N CYS A 60 1.59 -4.11 -0.02
CA CYS A 60 2.65 -3.99 -1.02
C CYS A 60 2.30 -2.95 -2.08
N VAL A 61 1.10 -3.06 -2.67
CA VAL A 61 0.60 -2.12 -3.67
C VAL A 61 0.43 -0.73 -3.08
N ALA A 62 -0.22 -0.62 -1.91
CA ALA A 62 -0.44 0.67 -1.26
C ALA A 62 0.88 1.38 -0.98
N LYS A 63 1.89 0.67 -0.45
CA LYS A 63 3.23 1.23 -0.25
C LYS A 63 3.84 1.76 -1.54
N LYS A 64 3.74 1.01 -2.63
CA LYS A 64 4.29 1.46 -3.92
C LYS A 64 3.58 2.71 -4.44
N VAL A 65 2.26 2.80 -4.28
CA VAL A 65 1.51 4.00 -4.65
C VAL A 65 1.95 5.20 -3.81
N VAL A 66 2.10 5.03 -2.50
CA VAL A 66 2.62 6.09 -1.60
C VAL A 66 3.99 6.56 -2.07
N GLU A 67 4.92 5.63 -2.31
CA GLU A 67 6.27 5.93 -2.80
C GLU A 67 6.27 6.69 -4.13
N LEU A 68 5.38 6.34 -5.06
CA LEU A 68 5.28 6.99 -6.37
C LEU A 68 4.62 8.38 -6.29
N GLU A 69 3.58 8.57 -5.47
CA GLU A 69 2.95 9.88 -5.27
C GLU A 69 3.89 10.83 -4.51
N GLU A 70 4.55 10.34 -3.45
CA GLU A 70 5.42 11.13 -2.59
C GLU A 70 6.74 11.43 -3.28
N GLY A 71 7.39 10.44 -3.87
CA GLY A 71 8.66 10.60 -4.57
C GLY A 71 9.67 11.38 -3.73
N ASP A 72 10.15 12.49 -4.27
CA ASP A 72 11.09 13.42 -3.63
C ASP A 72 10.41 14.55 -2.82
N PHE A 73 9.07 14.59 -2.75
CA PHE A 73 8.33 15.72 -2.17
C PHE A 73 8.68 15.99 -0.71
N TYR A 74 8.93 14.93 0.06
CA TYR A 74 9.33 15.02 1.47
C TYR A 74 10.84 14.83 1.69
N SER A 75 11.65 14.96 0.64
CA SER A 75 13.11 14.83 0.75
C SER A 75 13.66 15.85 1.76
N GLY A 76 14.39 15.36 2.78
CA GLY A 76 14.96 16.19 3.85
C GLY A 76 14.01 16.47 5.02
N VAL A 77 12.78 15.95 5.00
CA VAL A 77 11.86 15.97 6.14
C VAL A 77 12.00 14.67 6.93
N ASP A 78 12.16 14.76 8.25
CA ASP A 78 12.06 13.58 9.12
C ASP A 78 10.59 13.22 9.35
N LEU A 79 10.12 12.20 8.64
CA LEU A 79 8.75 11.71 8.73
C LEU A 79 8.51 10.82 9.96
N GLY A 80 9.57 10.36 10.65
CA GLY A 80 9.45 9.51 11.84
C GLY A 80 8.71 8.19 11.59
N ASP A 81 9.01 7.53 10.47
CA ASP A 81 8.33 6.32 9.99
C ASP A 81 8.59 5.05 10.81
N ASP A 82 9.43 5.11 11.85
CA ASP A 82 9.76 4.02 12.76
C ASP A 82 8.79 3.86 13.95
N PHE A 83 7.70 4.63 13.95
CA PHE A 83 6.67 4.59 15.00
C PHE A 83 6.01 3.22 15.22
N GLN A 84 5.59 2.95 16.46
CA GLN A 84 4.75 1.79 16.78
C GLN A 84 3.27 2.09 16.48
N LEU A 85 2.51 1.06 16.10
CA LEU A 85 1.06 1.16 15.95
C LEU A 85 0.41 1.62 17.27
N ASN A 86 -0.67 2.39 17.17
CA ASN A 86 -1.37 3.04 18.29
C ASN A 86 -0.60 4.18 18.99
N THR A 87 0.56 4.58 18.46
CA THR A 87 1.23 5.81 18.91
C THR A 87 0.47 7.01 18.34
N PRO A 88 0.05 7.98 19.16
CA PRO A 88 -0.63 9.18 18.67
C PRO A 88 0.26 9.96 17.71
N MET A 89 -0.36 10.70 16.79
CA MET A 89 0.38 11.62 15.92
C MET A 89 1.07 12.70 16.75
N ARG A 90 2.31 13.02 16.36
CA ARG A 90 3.11 14.08 16.94
C ARG A 90 2.67 15.43 16.38
N ASP A 91 2.93 16.51 17.10
CA ASP A 91 2.69 17.87 16.58
C ASP A 91 3.39 18.13 15.23
N LEU A 92 4.58 17.55 15.04
CA LEU A 92 5.34 17.65 13.80
C LEU A 92 4.61 17.00 12.60
N ASP A 93 3.86 15.92 12.83
CA ASP A 93 3.15 15.19 11.76
C ASP A 93 2.03 16.06 11.15
N TYR A 94 1.48 17.01 11.92
CA TYR A 94 0.49 17.99 11.44
C TYR A 94 1.10 19.14 10.64
N GLN A 95 2.42 19.37 10.77
CA GLN A 95 3.14 20.42 10.05
C GLN A 95 3.65 19.95 8.68
N VAL A 96 3.60 18.64 8.41
CA VAL A 96 4.00 18.07 7.11
C VAL A 96 3.02 18.56 6.03
N PRO A 97 3.51 19.18 4.94
CA PRO A 97 2.62 19.70 3.89
C PRO A 97 1.87 18.57 3.19
N LEU A 98 0.61 18.82 2.80
CA LEU A 98 -0.15 17.84 2.02
C LEU A 98 0.40 17.72 0.60
N LEU A 99 0.33 16.51 0.05
CA LEU A 99 0.67 16.24 -1.35
C LEU A 99 -0.13 17.12 -2.33
N PRO A 100 0.53 17.84 -3.26
CA PRO A 100 -0.14 18.63 -4.27
C PRO A 100 -0.93 17.74 -5.23
N GLU A 101 -1.98 18.31 -5.83
CA GLU A 101 -2.87 17.57 -6.71
C GLU A 101 -2.17 16.95 -7.93
N SER A 102 -1.16 17.63 -8.47
CA SER A 102 -0.37 17.16 -9.61
C SER A 102 0.37 15.84 -9.39
N ARG A 103 0.58 15.43 -8.14
CA ARG A 103 1.22 14.16 -7.77
C ARG A 103 0.22 13.04 -7.46
N ARG A 104 -1.07 13.34 -7.39
CA ARG A 104 -2.10 12.38 -6.96
C ARG A 104 -2.45 11.42 -8.09
N MET A 105 -2.43 10.13 -7.79
CA MET A 105 -2.93 9.07 -8.67
C MET A 105 -4.44 8.93 -8.50
N SER A 106 -5.17 9.32 -9.54
CA SER A 106 -6.64 9.30 -9.61
C SER A 106 -7.18 7.87 -9.66
N GLU A 107 -6.62 7.00 -10.48
CA GLU A 107 -7.05 5.61 -10.61
C GLU A 107 -5.85 4.68 -10.69
N VAL A 108 -5.76 3.79 -9.70
CA VAL A 108 -4.70 2.79 -9.57
C VAL A 108 -5.34 1.42 -9.69
N GLU A 109 -4.80 0.58 -10.57
CA GLU A 109 -5.23 -0.80 -10.73
C GLU A 109 -4.04 -1.73 -10.49
N ALA A 110 -4.24 -2.73 -9.65
CA ALA A 110 -3.27 -3.81 -9.45
C ALA A 110 -3.80 -5.07 -10.12
N GLU A 111 -2.99 -5.66 -10.99
CA GLU A 111 -3.30 -6.90 -11.69
C GLU A 111 -2.29 -7.97 -11.25
N LEU A 112 -2.81 -9.11 -10.81
CA LEU A 112 -1.99 -10.26 -10.46
C LEU A 112 -1.78 -11.09 -11.71
N SER A 113 -0.51 -11.26 -12.10
CA SER A 113 -0.13 -11.88 -13.37
C SER A 113 0.88 -13.01 -13.17
N GLY A 114 1.01 -13.87 -14.19
CA GLY A 114 1.89 -15.04 -14.20
C GLY A 114 1.24 -16.35 -13.76
N ALA A 115 1.96 -17.46 -13.98
CA ALA A 115 1.57 -18.80 -13.57
C ALA A 115 2.77 -19.57 -12.97
N PRO A 116 2.85 -19.76 -11.63
CA PRO A 116 1.94 -19.22 -10.60
C PRO A 116 1.98 -17.69 -10.57
N MET A 117 1.02 -17.03 -9.89
CA MET A 117 0.97 -15.56 -9.73
C MET A 117 2.27 -15.04 -9.09
N ASP A 118 3.25 -14.74 -9.92
CA ASP A 118 4.62 -14.37 -9.55
C ASP A 118 4.88 -12.88 -9.77
N LYS A 119 3.89 -12.17 -10.34
CA LYS A 119 3.97 -10.75 -10.64
C LYS A 119 2.74 -9.96 -10.18
N ILE A 120 2.98 -8.72 -9.75
CA ILE A 120 1.93 -7.71 -9.55
C ILE A 120 2.22 -6.56 -10.50
N LEU A 121 1.31 -6.30 -11.41
CA LEU A 121 1.39 -5.19 -12.37
C LEU A 121 0.58 -4.02 -11.83
N LEU A 122 1.25 -2.90 -11.62
CA LEU A 122 0.63 -1.66 -11.15
C LEU A 122 0.38 -0.75 -12.35
N TYR A 123 -0.88 -0.40 -12.56
CA TYR A 123 -1.30 0.52 -13.60
C TYR A 123 -1.86 1.80 -12.99
N CYS A 124 -1.67 2.90 -13.71
CA CYS A 124 -2.36 4.15 -13.43
C CYS A 124 -3.16 4.56 -14.66
N LYS A 125 -4.42 4.98 -14.46
CA LYS A 125 -5.15 5.69 -15.51
C LYS A 125 -4.90 7.18 -15.39
N ARG A 126 -4.44 7.79 -16.49
CA ARG A 126 -4.28 9.24 -16.61
C ARG A 126 -5.04 9.70 -17.85
N GLU A 127 -5.68 10.86 -17.73
CA GLU A 127 -6.25 11.57 -18.86
C GLU A 127 -5.12 12.29 -19.59
N GLN A 128 -4.81 11.84 -20.81
CA GLN A 128 -3.89 12.50 -21.72
C GLN A 128 -4.68 12.84 -22.98
N GLU A 129 -4.74 14.13 -23.32
CA GLU A 129 -5.42 14.63 -24.54
C GLU A 129 -6.90 14.19 -24.66
N GLY A 130 -7.61 14.07 -23.53
CA GLY A 130 -9.02 13.66 -23.49
C GLY A 130 -9.25 12.15 -23.65
N VAL A 131 -8.19 11.35 -23.72
CA VAL A 131 -8.26 9.88 -23.73
C VAL A 131 -7.75 9.34 -22.39
N ASN A 132 -8.58 8.54 -21.73
CA ASN A 132 -8.17 7.87 -20.50
C ASN A 132 -7.29 6.66 -20.85
N ARG A 133 -5.98 6.76 -20.63
CA ARG A 133 -5.01 5.70 -20.98
C ARG A 133 -4.56 4.95 -19.74
N ARG A 134 -4.77 3.63 -19.73
CA ARG A 134 -4.18 2.71 -18.75
C ARG A 134 -2.69 2.54 -19.07
N THR A 135 -1.82 2.97 -18.15
CA THR A 135 -0.36 2.91 -18.32
C THR A 135 0.23 2.04 -17.23
N LEU A 136 1.05 1.05 -17.61
CA LEU A 136 1.82 0.25 -16.68
C LEU A 136 2.93 1.13 -16.11
N ILE A 137 2.99 1.27 -14.79
CA ILE A 137 3.96 2.16 -14.12
C ILE A 137 5.02 1.38 -13.34
N SER A 138 4.71 0.17 -12.88
CA SER A 138 5.62 -0.61 -12.07
C SER A 138 5.21 -2.10 -12.06
N GLU A 139 6.19 -2.99 -12.01
CA GLU A 139 6.02 -4.44 -11.89
C GLU A 139 6.68 -4.93 -10.60
N TYR A 140 5.94 -5.64 -9.75
CA TYR A 140 6.50 -6.34 -8.59
C TYR A 140 6.83 -7.78 -8.97
N ASN A 141 8.05 -8.23 -8.68
CA ASN A 141 8.43 -9.63 -8.80
C ASN A 141 8.39 -10.30 -7.42
N VAL A 142 7.54 -11.32 -7.27
CA VAL A 142 7.33 -12.03 -5.99
C VAL A 142 8.57 -12.79 -5.55
N SER A 143 9.32 -13.39 -6.49
CA SER A 143 10.53 -14.17 -6.16
C SER A 143 11.68 -13.30 -5.67
N GLN A 144 11.79 -12.07 -6.21
CA GLN A 144 12.82 -11.10 -5.83
C GLN A 144 12.36 -10.15 -4.72
N GLN A 145 11.07 -10.16 -4.39
CA GLN A 145 10.42 -9.22 -3.46
C GLN A 145 10.75 -7.75 -3.77
N ALA A 146 10.79 -7.41 -5.06
CA ALA A 146 11.25 -6.10 -5.54
C ALA A 146 10.33 -5.52 -6.62
N TRP A 147 10.23 -4.19 -6.65
CA TRP A 147 9.55 -3.44 -7.70
C TRP A 147 10.55 -3.00 -8.78
N ASN A 148 10.12 -3.10 -10.03
CA ASN A 148 10.79 -2.56 -11.21
C ASN A 148 9.89 -1.46 -11.80
N ASP A 149 10.33 -0.21 -11.70
CA ASP A 149 9.65 0.93 -12.31
C ASP A 149 9.89 0.94 -13.83
N ILE A 150 8.85 1.28 -14.60
CA ILE A 150 8.85 1.26 -16.08
C ILE A 150 8.83 2.67 -16.66
#